data_AF-A0A1D9P8H5-F1
#
_entry.id   AF-A0A1D9P8H5-F1
#
_cell.length_a   1.000
_cell.length_b   1.000
_cell.length_c   1.000
_cell.angle_alpha   90.00
_cell.angle_beta   90.00
_cell.angle_gamma   90.00
#
_symmetry.space_group_name_H-M   'P 1'
#
loop_
_entity.id
_entity.type
_entity.pdbx_description
1 polymer ?
#
loop_
_entity_poly.entity_id
_entity_poly.type
_entity_poly.pdbx_seq_one_letter_code
_entity_poly.pdbx_strand_id
1 'polypeptide(L)'
;MRKAVLEARRKSEKKERICMFNGCTHKTIKSHVLQKNGILREISVNNHLIQMIPTNPFEMTEKGISDFKLVGINDVYTFQGFCAIHDSNVFKLIETESTLNFYDKNQQALFCYRGLCQEIRRKEIANEWIVELKPHFPPPFLPLVESLIDGYNDGIENLNLFKTELEKNIISENSDSFYFETIKIPKIELCISVPLNIGELNIPKDSNYKKWREEKQIMPTSFINVFPKENESYVIVGFHKDYPCDWTINFIKKMKSENKKEIFKELSDLVTLRLEFWSMSKFIFDQIPQIKIAEFKFLFSQNVYNHSPKLETELNLFENI
;
A
#
# COMPACT_ATOMS: atom_id res chain seq x y z
N MET A 1 22.81 11.06 -14.31
CA MET A 1 21.81 10.17 -13.69
C MET A 1 20.82 10.89 -12.77
N ARG A 2 21.22 11.46 -11.63
CA ARG A 2 20.30 12.03 -10.61
C ARG A 2 19.25 13.01 -11.16
N LYS A 3 19.65 13.95 -12.01
CA LYS A 3 18.74 14.92 -12.66
C LYS A 3 17.67 14.22 -13.52
N ALA A 4 18.08 13.28 -14.36
CA ALA A 4 17.16 12.50 -15.20
C ALA A 4 16.15 11.71 -14.34
N VAL A 5 16.58 11.12 -13.21
CA VAL A 5 15.66 10.44 -12.28
C VAL A 5 14.60 11.39 -11.76
N LEU A 6 15.01 12.59 -11.32
CA LEU A 6 14.08 13.58 -10.79
C LEU A 6 13.10 14.08 -11.86
N GLU A 7 13.56 14.29 -13.09
CA GLU A 7 12.73 14.73 -14.22
C GLU A 7 11.72 13.64 -14.63
N ALA A 8 12.16 12.40 -14.80
CA ALA A 8 11.30 11.26 -15.13
C ALA A 8 10.22 11.05 -14.06
N ARG A 9 10.60 11.04 -12.77
CA ARG A 9 9.62 10.93 -11.65
C ARG A 9 8.57 12.04 -11.70
N ARG A 10 9.01 13.31 -11.80
CA ARG A 10 8.10 14.46 -11.84
C ARG A 10 7.16 14.41 -13.03
N LYS A 11 7.63 13.96 -14.19
CA LYS A 11 6.81 13.83 -15.40
C LYS A 11 5.72 12.77 -15.22
N SER A 12 6.07 11.59 -14.69
CA SER A 12 5.09 10.52 -14.42
C SER A 12 4.09 10.90 -13.31
N GLU A 13 4.55 11.56 -12.24
CA GLU A 13 3.68 12.02 -11.14
C GLU A 13 2.69 13.11 -11.57
N LYS A 14 3.09 13.99 -12.51
CA LYS A 14 2.24 15.11 -12.99
C LYS A 14 1.41 14.76 -14.23
N LYS A 15 1.63 13.58 -14.83
CA LYS A 15 0.87 13.11 -15.98
C LYS A 15 -0.63 13.18 -15.66
N GLU A 16 -1.42 13.74 -16.56
CA GLU A 16 -2.88 13.71 -16.40
C GLU A 16 -3.39 12.26 -16.45
N ARG A 17 -4.37 11.96 -15.60
CA ARG A 17 -4.87 10.60 -15.42
C ARG A 17 -6.37 10.52 -15.61
N ILE A 18 -6.81 9.34 -16.04
CA ILE A 18 -8.22 8.98 -16.17
C ILE A 18 -8.64 8.18 -14.94
N CYS A 19 -9.90 8.36 -14.55
CA CYS A 19 -10.55 7.66 -13.47
C CYS A 19 -10.37 6.13 -13.59
N MET A 20 -10.02 5.48 -12.48
CA MET A 20 -9.76 4.05 -12.44
C MET A 20 -11.03 3.19 -12.38
N PHE A 21 -12.19 3.79 -12.07
CA PHE A 21 -13.46 3.08 -12.11
C PHE A 21 -13.81 2.64 -13.53
N ASN A 22 -14.17 1.37 -13.70
CA ASN A 22 -14.39 0.74 -14.99
C ASN A 22 -15.32 1.56 -15.92
N GLY A 23 -14.91 1.74 -17.17
CA GLY A 23 -15.68 2.47 -18.20
C GLY A 23 -15.68 4.00 -18.05
N CYS A 24 -15.02 4.58 -17.05
CA CYS A 24 -14.98 6.04 -16.88
C CYS A 24 -13.89 6.70 -17.74
N THR A 25 -14.22 7.82 -18.39
CA THR A 25 -13.28 8.62 -19.21
C THR A 25 -12.96 9.99 -18.62
N HIS A 26 -13.51 10.31 -17.45
CA HIS A 26 -13.27 11.60 -16.79
C HIS A 26 -11.87 11.68 -16.17
N LYS A 27 -11.31 12.91 -16.13
CA LYS A 27 -10.04 13.18 -15.46
C LYS A 27 -10.14 12.92 -13.95
N THR A 28 -9.06 12.40 -13.37
CA THR A 28 -8.96 12.18 -11.92
C THR A 28 -8.82 13.49 -11.15
N ILE A 29 -9.29 13.48 -9.92
CA ILE A 29 -8.87 14.44 -8.90
C ILE A 29 -7.81 13.79 -7.99
N LYS A 30 -7.37 14.54 -6.99
CA LYS A 30 -6.54 14.04 -5.90
C LYS A 30 -7.46 13.41 -4.85
N SER A 31 -7.56 12.08 -4.87
CA SER A 31 -8.36 11.27 -3.93
C SER A 31 -7.52 10.91 -2.70
N HIS A 32 -8.11 10.96 -1.51
CA HIS A 32 -7.52 10.38 -0.30
C HIS A 32 -7.79 8.88 -0.25
N VAL A 33 -6.82 8.10 0.23
CA VAL A 33 -6.99 6.64 0.38
C VAL A 33 -7.88 6.30 1.58
N LEU A 34 -7.80 7.08 2.65
CA LEU A 34 -8.68 7.01 3.82
C LEU A 34 -9.39 8.35 4.03
N GLN A 35 -10.54 8.32 4.69
CA GLN A 35 -11.40 9.49 4.90
C GLN A 35 -10.61 10.68 5.49
N LYS A 36 -10.55 11.78 4.74
CA LYS A 36 -9.80 12.98 5.14
C LYS A 36 -10.39 13.64 6.39
N ASN A 37 -11.71 13.83 6.44
CA ASN A 37 -12.39 14.56 7.50
C ASN A 37 -12.84 13.67 8.68
N GLY A 38 -12.44 12.40 8.69
CA GLY A 38 -12.61 11.48 9.80
C GLY A 38 -11.25 10.91 10.19
N ILE A 39 -10.94 9.71 9.69
CA ILE A 39 -9.73 8.93 10.01
C ILE A 39 -8.44 9.77 10.01
N LEU A 40 -8.10 10.44 8.90
CA LEU A 40 -6.81 11.12 8.78
C LEU A 40 -6.73 12.39 9.64
N ARG A 41 -7.83 13.14 9.76
CA ARG A 41 -7.87 14.36 10.57
C ARG A 41 -7.80 14.04 12.06
N GLU A 42 -8.40 12.94 12.49
CA GLU A 42 -8.40 12.49 13.90
C GLU A 42 -6.98 12.40 14.47
N ILE A 43 -6.04 11.89 13.69
CA ILE A 43 -4.64 11.71 14.11
C ILE A 43 -3.67 12.79 13.62
N SER A 44 -4.19 13.83 12.96
CA SER A 44 -3.35 14.90 12.43
C SER A 44 -2.94 15.88 13.53
N VAL A 45 -1.67 16.26 13.55
CA VAL A 45 -1.15 17.30 14.45
C VAL A 45 -0.91 18.56 13.63
N ASN A 46 -1.59 19.66 13.97
CA ASN A 46 -1.54 20.92 13.22
C ASN A 46 -1.86 20.75 11.73
N ASN A 47 -2.85 19.91 11.38
CA ASN A 47 -3.19 19.54 9.99
C ASN A 47 -2.06 18.84 9.21
N HIS A 48 -1.18 18.11 9.90
CA HIS A 48 -0.12 17.33 9.27
C HIS A 48 -0.04 15.91 9.84
N LEU A 49 0.46 14.99 9.01
CA LEU A 49 0.81 13.62 9.36
C LEU A 49 2.24 13.31 8.94
N ILE A 50 2.83 12.29 9.54
CA ILE A 50 4.09 11.72 9.09
C ILE A 50 3.80 10.68 8.02
N GLN A 51 4.47 10.78 6.88
CA GLN A 51 4.40 9.81 5.80
C GLN A 51 5.81 9.49 5.30
N MET A 52 6.06 8.21 5.03
CA MET A 52 7.26 7.79 4.32
C MET A 52 7.13 8.17 2.84
N ILE A 53 8.15 8.85 2.30
CA ILE A 53 8.18 9.24 0.89
C ILE A 53 9.55 8.92 0.26
N PRO A 54 9.62 8.76 -1.07
CA PRO A 54 10.90 8.62 -1.76
C PRO A 54 11.81 9.82 -1.52
N THR A 55 13.08 9.54 -1.23
CA THR A 55 14.10 10.57 -1.07
C THR A 55 14.39 11.27 -2.39
N ASN A 56 14.74 12.56 -2.32
CA ASN A 56 15.25 13.30 -3.46
C ASN A 56 16.54 12.61 -3.97
N PRO A 57 16.68 12.30 -5.28
CA PRO A 57 17.90 11.66 -5.81
C PRO A 57 19.22 12.37 -5.47
N PHE A 58 19.18 13.68 -5.16
CA PHE A 58 20.35 14.45 -4.72
C PHE A 58 20.72 14.25 -3.23
N GLU A 59 19.79 13.78 -2.40
CA GLU A 59 19.97 13.56 -0.95
C GLU A 59 20.10 12.06 -0.61
N MET A 60 19.99 11.17 -1.60
CA MET A 60 19.90 9.71 -1.40
C MET A 60 21.12 9.12 -0.69
N THR A 61 22.31 9.71 -0.85
CA THR A 61 23.54 9.27 -0.16
C THR A 61 23.46 9.49 1.36
N GLU A 62 22.78 10.54 1.81
CA GLU A 62 22.68 10.91 3.22
C GLU A 62 21.44 10.31 3.89
N LYS A 63 20.31 10.29 3.16
CA LYS A 63 19.00 9.94 3.73
C LYS A 63 18.50 8.54 3.39
N GLY A 64 19.18 7.84 2.47
CA GLY A 64 18.74 6.56 1.93
C GLY A 64 17.66 6.69 0.85
N ILE A 65 17.02 5.57 0.48
CA ILE A 65 16.02 5.51 -0.61
C ILE A 65 14.67 6.17 -0.26
N SER A 66 14.34 6.24 1.02
CA SER A 66 13.10 6.81 1.56
C SER A 66 13.36 7.59 2.85
N ASP A 67 12.46 8.53 3.14
CA ASP A 67 12.52 9.36 4.34
C ASP A 67 11.13 9.65 4.89
N PHE A 68 11.04 9.92 6.19
CA PHE A 68 9.80 10.33 6.84
C PHE A 68 9.65 11.84 6.77
N LYS A 69 8.52 12.32 6.26
CA LYS A 69 8.22 13.76 6.19
C LYS A 69 6.89 14.09 6.81
N LEU A 70 6.84 15.30 7.35
CA LEU A 70 5.60 15.94 7.75
C LEU A 70 4.88 16.44 6.49
N VAL A 71 3.70 15.90 6.21
CA VAL A 71 2.90 16.18 5.01
C VAL A 71 1.55 16.75 5.42
N GLY A 72 1.12 17.82 4.76
CA GLY A 72 -0.16 18.47 5.05
C GLY A 72 -1.35 17.58 4.73
N ILE A 73 -2.44 17.74 5.48
CA ILE A 73 -3.64 16.88 5.40
C ILE A 73 -4.31 16.85 4.01
N ASN A 74 -4.09 17.88 3.19
CA ASN A 74 -4.60 17.93 1.82
C ASN A 74 -3.77 17.05 0.85
N ASP A 75 -2.55 16.71 1.23
CA ASP A 75 -1.58 16.03 0.37
C ASP A 75 -1.22 14.63 0.86
N VAL A 76 -1.23 14.42 2.17
CA VAL A 76 -0.90 13.14 2.79
C VAL A 76 -1.87 12.06 2.35
N TYR A 77 -1.34 10.88 2.06
CA TYR A 77 -2.16 9.69 1.82
C TYR A 77 -3.15 9.87 0.65
N THR A 78 -2.70 10.56 -0.41
CA THR A 78 -3.49 10.82 -1.61
C THR A 78 -2.88 10.21 -2.87
N PHE A 79 -3.70 10.09 -3.90
CA PHE A 79 -3.30 9.66 -5.24
C PHE A 79 -4.30 10.15 -6.29
N GLN A 80 -3.93 10.08 -7.56
CA GLN A 80 -4.83 10.41 -8.68
C GLN A 80 -5.71 9.21 -9.03
N GLY A 81 -6.69 8.85 -8.21
CA GLY A 81 -7.47 7.62 -8.42
C GLY A 81 -8.72 7.80 -9.27
N PHE A 82 -9.60 8.68 -8.81
CA PHE A 82 -10.99 8.75 -9.28
C PHE A 82 -11.34 10.15 -9.75
N CYS A 83 -12.32 10.27 -10.65
CA CYS A 83 -12.92 11.57 -10.93
C CYS A 83 -13.79 12.01 -9.76
N ALA A 84 -14.15 13.29 -9.69
CA ALA A 84 -14.95 13.83 -8.58
C ALA A 84 -16.28 13.07 -8.34
N ILE A 85 -16.91 12.57 -9.41
CA ILE A 85 -18.17 11.83 -9.35
C ILE A 85 -17.96 10.48 -8.67
N HIS A 86 -17.01 9.66 -9.15
CA HIS A 86 -16.76 8.34 -8.58
C HIS A 86 -16.14 8.43 -7.18
N ASP A 87 -15.26 9.40 -6.94
CA ASP A 87 -14.68 9.60 -5.61
C ASP A 87 -15.76 9.91 -4.56
N SER A 88 -16.77 10.70 -4.94
CA SER A 88 -17.89 11.04 -4.05
C SER A 88 -18.91 9.91 -3.91
N ASN A 89 -19.32 9.31 -5.03
CA ASN A 89 -20.48 8.41 -5.05
C ASN A 89 -20.12 6.97 -4.64
N VAL A 90 -19.01 6.43 -5.16
CA VAL A 90 -18.61 5.04 -4.89
C VAL A 90 -18.25 4.87 -3.43
N PHE A 91 -17.55 5.85 -2.85
CA PHE A 91 -17.05 5.77 -1.48
C PHE A 91 -17.96 6.45 -0.46
N LYS A 92 -19.15 6.92 -0.86
CA LYS A 92 -20.07 7.66 -0.01
C LYS A 92 -20.33 6.97 1.34
N LEU A 93 -20.52 5.65 1.32
CA LEU A 93 -20.83 4.85 2.50
C LEU A 93 -19.69 4.86 3.54
N ILE A 94 -18.44 4.87 3.08
CA ILE A 94 -17.25 4.89 3.93
C ILE A 94 -16.72 6.30 4.24
N GLU A 95 -17.31 7.33 3.63
CA GLU A 95 -16.99 8.75 3.86
C GLU A 95 -18.00 9.45 4.76
N THR A 96 -19.16 8.83 5.02
CA THR A 96 -20.27 9.40 5.77
C THR A 96 -20.43 8.72 7.14
N GLU A 97 -20.21 9.48 8.22
CA GLU A 97 -20.25 8.97 9.60
C GLU A 97 -21.54 8.21 9.96
N SER A 98 -22.70 8.69 9.51
CA SER A 98 -23.99 8.07 9.84
C SER A 98 -24.25 6.74 9.14
N THR A 99 -23.48 6.40 8.09
CA THR A 99 -23.63 5.13 7.35
C THR A 99 -22.45 4.19 7.54
N LEU A 100 -21.37 4.67 8.17
CA LEU A 100 -20.12 3.93 8.30
C LEU A 100 -20.31 2.68 9.17
N ASN A 101 -20.02 1.51 8.61
CA ASN A 101 -20.07 0.24 9.30
C ASN A 101 -18.88 -0.63 8.89
N PHE A 102 -17.90 -0.75 9.78
CA PHE A 102 -16.69 -1.55 9.51
C PHE A 102 -16.95 -3.05 9.43
N TYR A 103 -18.13 -3.55 9.82
CA TYR A 103 -18.50 -4.97 9.73
C TYR A 103 -19.38 -5.28 8.50
N ASP A 104 -19.73 -4.27 7.71
CA ASP A 104 -20.43 -4.47 6.44
C ASP A 104 -19.44 -4.86 5.34
N LYS A 105 -19.70 -6.00 4.67
CA LYS A 105 -18.79 -6.54 3.66
C LYS A 105 -18.64 -5.64 2.43
N ASN A 106 -19.70 -4.94 2.04
CA ASN A 106 -19.64 -4.04 0.89
C ASN A 106 -18.79 -2.81 1.22
N GLN A 107 -18.88 -2.30 2.45
CA GLN A 107 -17.98 -1.23 2.92
C GLN A 107 -16.53 -1.71 3.09
N GLN A 108 -16.30 -2.92 3.60
CA GLN A 108 -14.95 -3.52 3.65
C GLN A 108 -14.35 -3.64 2.23
N ALA A 109 -15.16 -4.04 1.24
CA ALA A 109 -14.75 -4.07 -0.16
C ALA A 109 -14.38 -2.67 -0.68
N LEU A 110 -15.11 -1.61 -0.30
CA LEU A 110 -14.78 -0.23 -0.67
C LEU A 110 -13.43 0.23 -0.12
N PHE A 111 -13.12 -0.06 1.16
CA PHE A 111 -11.80 0.23 1.73
C PHE A 111 -10.68 -0.47 0.95
N CYS A 112 -10.86 -1.77 0.68
CA CYS A 112 -9.89 -2.58 -0.08
C CYS A 112 -9.72 -2.07 -1.52
N TYR A 113 -10.80 -1.72 -2.20
CA TYR A 113 -10.80 -1.23 -3.57
C TYR A 113 -10.04 0.10 -3.72
N ARG A 114 -10.20 1.01 -2.74
CA ARG A 114 -9.50 2.29 -2.75
C ARG A 114 -7.99 2.14 -2.57
N GLY A 115 -7.57 1.35 -1.57
CA GLY A 115 -6.16 1.01 -1.36
C GLY A 115 -5.56 0.27 -2.57
N LEU A 116 -6.32 -0.63 -3.18
CA LEU A 116 -5.91 -1.37 -4.37
C LEU A 116 -5.65 -0.46 -5.57
N CYS A 117 -6.60 0.41 -5.90
CA CYS A 117 -6.43 1.37 -6.99
C CYS A 117 -5.23 2.29 -6.75
N GLN A 118 -4.98 2.64 -5.48
CA GLN A 118 -3.83 3.45 -5.14
C GLN A 118 -2.50 2.74 -5.42
N GLU A 119 -2.36 1.47 -5.04
CA GLU A 119 -1.13 0.73 -5.30
C GLU A 119 -0.92 0.48 -6.79
N ILE A 120 -1.99 0.17 -7.54
CA ILE A 120 -1.93 0.08 -9.01
C ILE A 120 -1.37 1.38 -9.60
N ARG A 121 -1.92 2.54 -9.21
CA ARG A 121 -1.44 3.84 -9.71
C ARG A 121 0.01 4.12 -9.32
N ARG A 122 0.43 3.75 -8.10
CA ARG A 122 1.84 3.88 -7.69
C ARG A 122 2.77 3.05 -8.57
N LYS A 123 2.39 1.80 -8.86
CA LYS A 123 3.16 0.92 -9.76
C LYS A 123 3.17 1.44 -11.19
N GLU A 124 2.06 1.96 -11.71
CA GLU A 124 1.99 2.59 -13.03
C GLU A 124 2.97 3.77 -13.13
N ILE A 125 2.93 4.68 -12.15
CA ILE A 125 3.87 5.81 -12.07
C ILE A 125 5.31 5.32 -12.01
N ALA A 126 5.57 4.31 -11.16
CA ALA A 126 6.91 3.73 -11.01
C ALA A 126 7.45 3.16 -12.31
N ASN A 127 6.67 2.32 -12.97
CA ASN A 127 6.99 1.71 -14.25
C ASN A 127 7.27 2.77 -15.33
N GLU A 128 6.41 3.80 -15.43
CA GLU A 128 6.57 4.86 -16.42
C GLU A 128 7.91 5.59 -16.30
N TRP A 129 8.30 6.01 -15.08
CA TRP A 129 9.57 6.74 -14.95
C TRP A 129 10.79 5.82 -15.09
N ILE A 130 10.67 4.53 -14.77
CA ILE A 130 11.76 3.55 -15.01
C ILE A 130 11.93 3.28 -16.50
N VAL A 131 10.83 3.11 -17.25
CA VAL A 131 10.84 2.98 -18.71
C VAL A 131 11.49 4.20 -19.35
N GLU A 132 11.12 5.41 -18.90
CA GLU A 132 11.75 6.65 -19.39
C GLU A 132 13.25 6.72 -19.06
N LEU A 133 13.67 6.17 -17.94
CA LEU A 133 15.08 6.13 -17.56
C LEU A 133 15.89 5.05 -18.27
N LYS A 134 15.26 4.00 -18.80
CA LYS A 134 15.94 2.85 -19.43
C LYS A 134 17.07 3.25 -20.39
N PRO A 135 16.91 4.24 -21.31
CA PRO A 135 17.98 4.65 -22.23
C PRO A 135 19.20 5.29 -21.58
N HIS A 136 19.10 5.72 -20.31
CA HIS A 136 20.20 6.32 -19.56
C HIS A 136 21.09 5.28 -18.85
N PHE A 137 20.69 4.01 -18.83
CA PHE A 137 21.47 2.95 -18.17
C PHE A 137 22.51 2.35 -19.12
N PRO A 138 23.75 2.10 -18.65
CA PRO A 138 24.74 1.37 -19.43
C PRO A 138 24.28 -0.05 -19.78
N PRO A 139 24.73 -0.65 -20.90
CA PRO A 139 24.28 -1.97 -21.35
C PRO A 139 24.31 -3.09 -20.27
N PRO A 140 25.32 -3.17 -19.38
CA PRO A 140 25.34 -4.19 -18.32
C PRO A 140 24.18 -4.11 -17.32
N PHE A 141 23.54 -2.94 -17.16
CA PHE A 141 22.42 -2.75 -16.24
C PHE A 141 21.05 -2.94 -16.90
N LEU A 142 20.97 -3.01 -18.23
CA LEU A 142 19.70 -3.13 -18.94
C LEU A 142 18.90 -4.38 -18.56
N PRO A 143 19.50 -5.59 -18.37
CA PRO A 143 18.73 -6.76 -17.94
C PRO A 143 18.05 -6.58 -16.58
N LEU A 144 18.71 -5.89 -15.64
CA LEU A 144 18.13 -5.59 -14.33
C LEU A 144 16.96 -4.60 -14.46
N VAL A 145 17.11 -3.57 -15.30
CA VAL A 145 16.05 -2.59 -15.56
C VAL A 145 14.86 -3.24 -16.25
N GLU A 146 15.09 -4.15 -17.20
CA GLU A 146 14.05 -4.92 -17.87
C GLU A 146 13.31 -5.84 -16.91
N SER A 147 14.03 -6.56 -16.04
CA SER A 147 13.42 -7.39 -14.99
C SER A 147 12.57 -6.56 -14.04
N LEU A 148 12.99 -5.35 -13.68
CA LEU A 148 12.23 -4.44 -12.84
C LEU A 148 10.94 -3.96 -13.53
N ILE A 149 11.02 -3.58 -14.81
CA ILE A 149 9.86 -3.19 -15.63
C ILE A 149 8.87 -4.36 -15.73
N ASP A 150 9.37 -5.57 -15.99
CA ASP A 150 8.55 -6.77 -16.06
C ASP A 150 7.85 -7.05 -14.74
N GLY A 151 8.55 -6.93 -13.60
CA GLY A 151 7.96 -7.09 -12.27
C GLY A 151 6.84 -6.07 -11.97
N TYR A 152 6.99 -4.81 -12.40
CA TYR A 152 5.91 -3.83 -12.28
C TYR A 152 4.71 -4.18 -13.15
N ASN A 153 4.93 -4.57 -14.40
CA ASN A 153 3.85 -4.97 -15.31
C ASN A 153 3.09 -6.19 -14.76
N ASP A 154 3.81 -7.22 -14.32
CA ASP A 154 3.23 -8.44 -13.75
C ASP A 154 2.44 -8.12 -12.46
N GLY A 155 2.98 -7.24 -11.60
CA GLY A 155 2.29 -6.78 -10.41
C GLY A 155 1.00 -6.01 -10.71
N ILE A 156 1.04 -5.10 -11.70
CA ILE A 156 -0.14 -4.34 -12.14
C ILE A 156 -1.21 -5.26 -12.73
N GLU A 157 -0.81 -6.21 -13.57
CA GLU A 157 -1.71 -7.21 -14.16
C GLU A 157 -2.42 -8.03 -13.06
N ASN A 158 -1.66 -8.55 -12.09
CA ASN A 158 -2.21 -9.31 -10.96
C ASN A 158 -3.22 -8.48 -10.17
N LEU A 159 -2.87 -7.23 -9.82
CA LEU A 159 -3.74 -6.35 -9.05
C LEU A 159 -5.01 -5.94 -9.84
N ASN A 160 -4.93 -5.80 -11.16
CA ASN A 160 -6.08 -5.48 -12.00
C ASN A 160 -7.12 -6.62 -12.06
N LEU A 161 -6.69 -7.87 -11.93
CA LEU A 161 -7.61 -9.00 -11.76
C LEU A 161 -8.48 -8.79 -10.51
N PHE A 162 -7.85 -8.56 -9.35
CA PHE A 162 -8.61 -8.34 -8.12
C PHE A 162 -9.38 -7.03 -8.08
N LYS A 163 -8.92 -6.01 -8.82
CA LYS A 163 -9.65 -4.76 -9.01
C LYS A 163 -10.97 -5.02 -9.71
N THR A 164 -10.93 -5.83 -10.77
CA THR A 164 -12.12 -6.22 -11.53
C THR A 164 -13.10 -7.00 -10.65
N GLU A 165 -12.61 -7.94 -9.83
CA GLU A 165 -13.46 -8.68 -8.89
C GLU A 165 -14.08 -7.79 -7.81
N LEU A 166 -13.32 -6.85 -7.22
CA LEU A 166 -13.88 -5.88 -6.27
C LEU A 166 -14.90 -4.94 -6.92
N GLU A 167 -14.68 -4.51 -8.17
CA GLU A 167 -15.65 -3.68 -8.90
C GLU A 167 -16.96 -4.42 -9.15
N LYS A 168 -16.90 -5.71 -9.50
CA LYS A 168 -18.11 -6.54 -9.60
C LYS A 168 -18.88 -6.57 -8.28
N ASN A 169 -18.19 -6.73 -7.16
CA ASN A 169 -18.82 -6.75 -5.84
C ASN A 169 -19.44 -5.42 -5.48
N ILE A 170 -18.76 -4.31 -5.77
CA ILE A 170 -19.25 -2.95 -5.52
C ILE A 170 -20.49 -2.66 -6.38
N ILE A 171 -20.49 -3.05 -7.65
CA ILE A 171 -21.61 -2.80 -8.57
C ILE A 171 -22.82 -3.67 -8.27
N SER A 172 -22.59 -4.95 -7.93
CA SER A 172 -23.67 -5.90 -7.61
C SER A 172 -24.11 -5.88 -6.16
N GLU A 173 -23.41 -5.13 -5.30
CA GLU A 173 -23.55 -5.15 -3.84
C GLU A 173 -23.45 -6.55 -3.22
N ASN A 174 -22.72 -7.45 -3.87
CA ASN A 174 -22.48 -8.82 -3.43
C ASN A 174 -20.98 -9.06 -3.21
N SER A 175 -20.59 -9.28 -1.96
CA SER A 175 -19.20 -9.53 -1.56
C SER A 175 -18.85 -11.00 -1.30
N ASP A 176 -19.63 -11.95 -1.83
CA ASP A 176 -19.49 -13.38 -1.54
C ASP A 176 -18.21 -14.02 -2.08
N SER A 177 -17.60 -13.45 -3.12
CA SER A 177 -16.32 -13.91 -3.68
C SER A 177 -15.13 -13.60 -2.75
N PHE A 178 -15.30 -12.72 -1.76
CA PHE A 178 -14.23 -12.33 -0.84
C PHE A 178 -14.53 -12.80 0.58
N TYR A 179 -13.45 -13.11 1.29
CA TYR A 179 -13.45 -13.14 2.73
C TYR A 179 -13.06 -11.75 3.22
N PHE A 180 -13.81 -11.23 4.20
CA PHE A 180 -13.45 -10.02 4.92
C PHE A 180 -13.63 -10.24 6.41
N GLU A 181 -12.75 -9.66 7.20
CA GLU A 181 -12.82 -9.66 8.65
C GLU A 181 -12.38 -8.30 9.21
N THR A 182 -13.10 -7.84 10.23
CA THR A 182 -12.75 -6.64 10.99
C THR A 182 -12.36 -7.04 12.40
N ILE A 183 -11.17 -6.64 12.81
CA ILE A 183 -10.58 -6.91 14.11
C ILE A 183 -10.37 -5.58 14.81
N LYS A 184 -10.81 -5.48 16.07
CA LYS A 184 -10.50 -4.34 16.93
C LYS A 184 -9.20 -4.61 17.65
N ILE A 185 -8.32 -3.61 17.68
CA ILE A 185 -7.04 -3.66 18.37
C ILE A 185 -6.87 -2.42 19.26
N PRO A 186 -5.95 -2.44 20.24
CA PRO A 186 -5.60 -1.25 21.00
C PRO A 186 -5.25 -0.08 20.07
N LYS A 187 -5.69 1.13 20.44
CA LYS A 187 -5.50 2.32 19.61
C LYS A 187 -4.02 2.54 19.26
N ILE A 188 -3.77 2.72 17.98
CA ILE A 188 -2.50 3.16 17.41
C ILE A 188 -2.79 4.18 16.31
N GLU A 189 -2.10 5.32 16.36
CA GLU A 189 -2.28 6.43 15.41
C GLU A 189 -1.55 6.17 14.08
N LEU A 190 -1.88 5.03 13.46
CA LEU A 190 -1.27 4.47 12.26
C LEU A 190 -2.34 4.21 11.20
N CYS A 191 -2.07 4.64 9.97
CA CYS A 191 -2.95 4.50 8.82
C CYS A 191 -2.27 3.67 7.72
N ILE A 192 -2.85 2.51 7.44
CA ILE A 192 -2.48 1.55 6.39
C ILE A 192 -3.74 1.24 5.57
N SER A 193 -3.58 1.13 4.27
CA SER A 193 -4.60 0.71 3.31
C SER A 193 -3.86 0.28 2.05
N VAL A 194 -3.61 -1.03 1.95
CA VAL A 194 -2.68 -1.60 0.97
C VAL A 194 -3.17 -2.98 0.50
N PRO A 195 -3.03 -3.30 -0.80
CA PRO A 195 -2.97 -4.67 -1.25
C PRO A 195 -1.54 -5.21 -1.12
N LEU A 196 -1.38 -6.49 -0.80
CA LEU A 196 -0.09 -7.19 -0.75
C LEU A 196 -0.17 -8.47 -1.56
N ASN A 197 0.59 -8.49 -2.66
CA ASN A 197 0.89 -9.72 -3.39
C ASN A 197 1.87 -10.53 -2.56
N ILE A 198 1.37 -11.46 -1.75
CA ILE A 198 2.18 -12.25 -0.81
C ILE A 198 1.71 -13.70 -0.81
N GLY A 199 2.67 -14.59 -0.97
CA GLY A 199 2.44 -16.03 -1.07
C GLY A 199 3.74 -16.77 -1.30
N GLU A 200 3.67 -18.10 -1.25
CA GLU A 200 4.80 -18.92 -1.64
C GLU A 200 4.99 -18.88 -3.16
N LEU A 201 6.16 -18.43 -3.60
CA LEU A 201 6.53 -18.42 -5.00
C LEU A 201 7.14 -19.76 -5.41
N ASN A 202 6.50 -20.44 -6.35
CA ASN A 202 7.08 -21.59 -7.03
C ASN A 202 8.11 -21.10 -8.05
N ILE A 203 9.38 -21.04 -7.66
CA ILE A 203 10.48 -20.67 -8.55
C ILE A 203 10.90 -21.91 -9.37
N PRO A 204 10.79 -21.88 -10.72
CA PRO A 204 11.20 -23.01 -11.55
C PRO A 204 12.69 -23.32 -11.41
N LYS A 205 13.02 -24.60 -11.25
CA LYS A 205 14.41 -25.06 -11.08
C LYS A 205 15.28 -24.83 -12.33
N ASP A 206 14.65 -24.81 -13.50
CA ASP A 206 15.34 -24.64 -14.79
C ASP A 206 15.77 -23.19 -15.06
N SER A 207 15.39 -22.24 -14.19
CA SER A 207 15.66 -20.80 -14.34
C SER A 207 15.21 -20.20 -15.69
N ASN A 208 14.27 -20.86 -16.38
CA ASN A 208 13.78 -20.40 -17.67
C ASN A 208 12.74 -19.28 -17.46
N TYR A 209 13.22 -18.04 -17.48
CA TYR A 209 12.38 -16.86 -17.25
C TYR A 209 11.21 -16.75 -18.23
N LYS A 210 11.41 -17.05 -19.51
CA LYS A 210 10.35 -16.94 -20.53
C LYS A 210 9.22 -17.93 -20.24
N LYS A 211 9.58 -19.18 -19.94
CA LYS A 211 8.62 -20.22 -19.56
C LYS A 211 7.89 -19.86 -18.27
N TRP A 212 8.62 -19.41 -17.24
CA TRP A 212 8.01 -18.94 -16.00
C TRP A 212 6.97 -17.85 -16.25
N ARG A 213 7.29 -16.89 -17.14
CA ARG A 213 6.41 -15.77 -17.47
C ARG A 213 5.11 -16.23 -18.16
N GLU A 214 5.19 -17.21 -19.05
CA GLU A 214 4.04 -17.78 -19.75
C GLU A 214 3.16 -18.65 -18.84
N GLU A 215 3.76 -19.29 -17.84
CA GLU A 215 3.10 -20.23 -16.92
C GLU A 215 2.81 -19.63 -15.54
N LYS A 216 3.07 -18.32 -15.33
CA LYS A 216 2.99 -17.69 -14.02
C LYS A 216 1.58 -17.83 -13.43
N GLN A 217 1.52 -18.19 -12.16
CA GLN A 217 0.26 -18.29 -11.44
C GLN A 217 -0.17 -16.91 -10.94
N ILE A 218 -1.49 -16.74 -10.77
CA ILE A 218 -2.06 -15.59 -10.09
C ILE A 218 -1.56 -15.60 -8.65
N MET A 219 -0.98 -14.48 -8.21
CA MET A 219 -0.51 -14.34 -6.84
C MET A 219 -1.69 -13.94 -5.94
N PRO A 220 -1.92 -14.64 -4.82
CA PRO A 220 -2.85 -14.19 -3.80
C PRO A 220 -2.58 -12.75 -3.38
N THR A 221 -3.66 -11.97 -3.18
CA THR A 221 -3.59 -10.59 -2.72
C THR A 221 -4.28 -10.45 -1.38
N SER A 222 -3.53 -10.06 -0.35
CA SER A 222 -4.06 -9.65 0.95
C SER A 222 -4.46 -8.18 0.88
N PHE A 223 -5.66 -7.83 1.29
CA PHE A 223 -6.07 -6.44 1.51
C PHE A 223 -5.98 -6.14 2.99
N ILE A 224 -5.19 -5.15 3.37
CA ILE A 224 -5.00 -4.77 4.77
C ILE A 224 -5.30 -3.28 4.90
N ASN A 225 -6.25 -2.95 5.76
CA ASN A 225 -6.52 -1.60 6.20
C ASN A 225 -6.36 -1.53 7.72
N VAL A 226 -5.56 -0.61 8.21
CA VAL A 226 -5.39 -0.33 9.65
C VAL A 226 -5.61 1.15 9.85
N PHE A 227 -6.51 1.52 10.74
CA PHE A 227 -6.73 2.92 11.06
C PHE A 227 -7.38 3.09 12.44
N PRO A 228 -7.06 4.19 13.15
CA PRO A 228 -7.74 4.55 14.38
C PRO A 228 -9.14 5.10 14.10
N LYS A 229 -10.05 4.84 15.04
CA LYS A 229 -11.34 5.50 15.13
C LYS A 229 -11.75 5.56 16.60
N GLU A 230 -11.95 6.75 17.11
CA GLU A 230 -12.29 7.00 18.52
C GLU A 230 -11.23 6.43 19.49
N ASN A 231 -11.55 5.41 20.29
CA ASN A 231 -10.68 4.88 21.35
C ASN A 231 -9.96 3.58 20.96
N GLU A 232 -10.16 3.09 19.75
CA GLU A 232 -9.62 1.82 19.25
C GLU A 232 -9.02 2.01 17.85
N SER A 233 -8.28 1.02 17.37
CA SER A 233 -7.95 0.92 15.94
C SER A 233 -8.63 -0.30 15.34
N TYR A 234 -9.01 -0.17 14.07
CA TYR A 234 -9.65 -1.21 13.28
C TYR A 234 -8.65 -1.78 12.29
N VAL A 235 -8.59 -3.10 12.22
CA VAL A 235 -7.87 -3.85 11.19
C VAL A 235 -8.93 -4.52 10.32
N ILE A 236 -9.09 -4.06 9.08
CA ILE A 236 -9.92 -4.72 8.08
C ILE A 236 -9.00 -5.53 7.17
N VAL A 237 -9.16 -6.84 7.19
CA VAL A 237 -8.39 -7.77 6.36
C VAL A 237 -9.32 -8.45 5.35
N GLY A 238 -8.88 -8.58 4.11
CA GLY A 238 -9.61 -9.33 3.10
C GLY A 238 -8.72 -10.10 2.12
N PHE A 239 -9.31 -11.07 1.44
CA PHE A 239 -8.72 -11.79 0.31
C PHE A 239 -9.81 -12.46 -0.53
N HIS A 240 -9.52 -12.74 -1.80
CA HIS A 240 -10.44 -13.47 -2.67
C HIS A 240 -10.47 -14.96 -2.32
N LYS A 241 -11.65 -15.57 -2.22
CA LYS A 241 -11.81 -16.96 -1.72
C LYS A 241 -11.14 -18.00 -2.62
N ASP A 242 -11.10 -17.77 -3.92
CA ASP A 242 -10.41 -18.66 -4.88
C ASP A 242 -8.88 -18.55 -4.83
N TYR A 243 -8.35 -17.52 -4.16
CA TYR A 243 -6.91 -17.27 -4.02
C TYR A 243 -6.55 -17.06 -2.53
N PRO A 244 -6.75 -18.07 -1.67
CA PRO A 244 -6.44 -17.95 -0.25
C PRO A 244 -4.93 -17.82 -0.03
N CYS A 245 -4.55 -17.20 1.09
CA CYS A 245 -3.15 -17.01 1.45
C CYS A 245 -2.93 -17.30 2.94
N ASP A 246 -2.10 -18.30 3.22
CA ASP A 246 -1.77 -18.73 4.59
C ASP A 246 -1.13 -17.61 5.41
N TRP A 247 -0.30 -16.78 4.78
CA TRP A 247 0.28 -15.61 5.45
C TRP A 247 -0.82 -14.65 5.94
N THR A 248 -1.86 -14.42 5.13
CA THR A 248 -2.99 -13.55 5.51
C THR A 248 -3.78 -14.14 6.68
N ILE A 249 -4.02 -15.45 6.65
CA ILE A 249 -4.71 -16.18 7.71
C ILE A 249 -3.91 -16.10 9.02
N ASN A 250 -2.59 -16.22 8.95
CA ASN A 250 -1.73 -16.09 10.12
C ASN A 250 -1.66 -14.64 10.63
N PHE A 251 -1.61 -13.64 9.75
CA PHE A 251 -1.71 -12.23 10.13
C PHE A 251 -2.99 -11.93 10.90
N ILE A 252 -4.14 -12.43 10.42
CA ILE A 252 -5.44 -12.33 11.12
C ILE A 252 -5.36 -12.91 12.53
N LYS A 253 -4.77 -14.10 12.70
CA LYS A 253 -4.62 -14.72 14.03
C LYS A 253 -3.78 -13.87 14.97
N LYS A 254 -2.66 -13.31 14.49
CA LYS A 254 -1.79 -12.44 15.29
C LYS A 254 -2.48 -11.13 15.69
N MET A 255 -3.28 -10.55 14.80
CA MET A 255 -4.08 -9.34 15.10
C MET A 255 -5.15 -9.56 16.18
N LYS A 256 -5.55 -10.81 16.43
CA LYS A 256 -6.49 -11.19 17.49
C LYS A 256 -5.82 -11.51 18.83
N SER A 257 -4.50 -11.33 18.95
CA SER A 257 -3.81 -11.55 20.23
C SER A 257 -4.35 -10.62 21.31
N GLU A 258 -4.46 -11.10 22.55
CA GLU A 258 -4.78 -10.25 23.71
C GLU A 258 -3.57 -9.39 24.14
N ASN A 259 -2.38 -9.70 23.63
CA ASN A 259 -1.15 -9.00 23.96
C ASN A 259 -0.92 -7.82 23.00
N LYS A 260 -1.14 -6.60 23.50
CA LYS A 260 -0.88 -5.34 22.79
C LYS A 260 0.52 -5.30 22.14
N LYS A 261 1.55 -5.79 22.83
CA LYS A 261 2.94 -5.75 22.33
C LYS A 261 3.12 -6.65 21.11
N GLU A 262 2.44 -7.79 21.05
CA GLU A 262 2.49 -8.69 19.90
C GLU A 262 1.80 -8.09 18.67
N ILE A 263 0.62 -7.48 18.86
CA ILE A 263 -0.09 -6.77 17.77
C ILE A 263 0.80 -5.66 17.22
N PHE A 264 1.36 -4.82 18.10
CA PHE A 264 2.16 -3.67 17.69
C PHE A 264 3.47 -4.12 17.04
N LYS A 265 4.07 -5.21 17.50
CA LYS A 265 5.23 -5.83 16.84
C LYS A 265 4.89 -6.28 15.42
N GLU A 266 3.75 -6.94 15.23
CA GLU A 266 3.34 -7.40 13.90
C GLU A 266 3.04 -6.21 12.95
N LEU A 267 2.45 -5.12 13.45
CA LEU A 267 2.29 -3.89 12.67
C LEU A 267 3.63 -3.23 12.34
N SER A 268 4.60 -3.27 13.27
CA SER A 268 5.97 -2.80 13.03
C SER A 268 6.65 -3.60 11.91
N ASP A 269 6.51 -4.92 11.92
CA ASP A 269 7.07 -5.79 10.87
C ASP A 269 6.45 -5.51 9.52
N LEU A 270 5.12 -5.36 9.50
CA LEU A 270 4.37 -5.03 8.30
C LEU A 270 4.91 -3.75 7.65
N VAL A 271 4.97 -2.63 8.42
CA VAL A 271 5.42 -1.34 7.87
C VAL A 271 6.91 -1.33 7.51
N THR A 272 7.74 -2.12 8.21
CA THR A 272 9.19 -2.18 8.00
C THR A 272 9.58 -3.02 6.79
N LEU A 273 8.92 -4.17 6.62
CA LEU A 273 9.37 -5.18 5.66
C LEU A 273 8.56 -5.20 4.38
N ARG A 274 7.37 -4.58 4.36
CA ARG A 274 6.41 -4.78 3.26
C ARG A 274 5.80 -3.51 2.70
N LEU A 275 5.73 -2.41 3.45
CA LEU A 275 4.92 -1.25 3.06
C LEU A 275 5.73 -0.02 2.68
N GLU A 276 5.43 0.50 1.50
CA GLU A 276 6.00 1.75 1.01
C GLU A 276 5.07 2.96 1.21
N PHE A 277 3.77 2.73 1.45
CA PHE A 277 2.75 3.76 1.49
C PHE A 277 1.81 3.60 2.70
N TRP A 278 2.15 4.33 3.75
CA TRP A 278 1.43 4.38 5.01
C TRP A 278 1.70 5.72 5.70
N SER A 279 0.90 6.07 6.69
CA SER A 279 1.08 7.32 7.45
C SER A 279 0.81 7.11 8.93
N MET A 280 1.33 8.00 9.76
CA MET A 280 1.11 7.99 11.21
C MET A 280 1.02 9.41 11.76
N SER A 281 0.55 9.55 13.00
CA SER A 281 0.61 10.83 13.68
C SER A 281 2.05 11.25 13.99
N LYS A 282 2.25 12.56 14.16
CA LYS A 282 3.51 13.08 14.67
C LYS A 282 3.78 12.61 16.11
N PHE A 283 2.71 12.46 16.91
CA PHE A 283 2.81 12.05 18.31
C PHE A 283 3.48 10.68 18.47
N ILE A 284 3.09 9.68 17.68
CA ILE A 284 3.73 8.37 17.77
C ILE A 284 5.11 8.37 17.13
N PHE A 285 5.31 9.12 16.04
CA PHE A 285 6.62 9.23 15.38
C PHE A 285 7.69 9.81 16.31
N ASP A 286 7.35 10.84 17.09
CA ASP A 286 8.27 11.49 18.03
C ASP A 286 8.73 10.55 19.18
N GLN A 287 7.99 9.46 19.43
CA GLN A 287 8.33 8.46 20.44
C GLN A 287 9.26 7.36 19.90
N ILE A 288 9.49 7.30 18.59
CA ILE A 288 10.38 6.31 17.97
C ILE A 288 11.83 6.80 18.11
N PRO A 289 12.72 6.06 18.79
CA PRO A 289 14.12 6.42 18.89
C PRO A 289 14.77 6.55 17.50
N GLN A 290 15.62 7.56 17.31
CA GLN A 290 16.30 7.80 16.03
C GLN A 290 17.11 6.59 15.54
N ILE A 291 17.69 5.81 16.46
CA ILE A 291 18.38 4.55 16.13
C ILE A 291 17.46 3.52 15.48
N LYS A 292 16.20 3.42 15.93
CA LYS A 292 15.20 2.53 15.34
C LYS A 292 14.72 3.02 13.97
N ILE A 293 14.64 4.34 13.76
CA ILE A 293 14.37 4.91 12.43
C ILE A 293 15.53 4.59 11.46
N ALA A 294 16.78 4.67 11.91
CA ALA A 294 17.92 4.28 11.09
C ALA A 294 17.91 2.78 10.76
N GLU A 295 17.61 1.93 11.74
CA GLU A 295 17.45 0.49 11.56
C GLU A 295 16.30 0.15 10.59
N PHE A 296 15.15 0.81 10.73
CA PHE A 296 14.03 0.71 9.78
C PHE A 296 14.49 1.00 8.36
N LYS A 297 15.18 2.12 8.13
CA LYS A 297 15.65 2.52 6.80
C LYS A 297 16.61 1.50 6.22
N PHE A 298 17.50 0.95 7.05
CA PHE A 298 18.41 -0.13 6.66
C PHE A 298 17.63 -1.38 6.24
N LEU A 299 16.78 -1.92 7.11
CA LEU A 299 16.00 -3.13 6.86
C LEU A 299 15.08 -3.00 5.64
N PHE A 300 14.37 -1.87 5.52
CA PHE A 300 13.50 -1.58 4.39
C PHE A 300 14.29 -1.59 3.07
N SER A 301 15.48 -0.96 3.05
CA SER A 301 16.33 -0.95 1.85
C SER A 301 16.84 -2.34 1.43
N GLN A 302 17.07 -3.24 2.38
CA GLN A 302 17.51 -4.61 2.09
C GLN A 302 16.37 -5.50 1.57
N ASN A 303 15.12 -5.16 1.92
CA ASN A 303 13.96 -6.02 1.67
C ASN A 303 12.97 -5.47 0.63
N VAL A 304 13.23 -4.31 0.01
CA VAL A 304 12.31 -3.68 -0.96
C VAL A 304 11.91 -4.59 -2.14
N TYR A 305 12.76 -5.55 -2.51
CA TYR A 305 12.49 -6.55 -3.56
C TYR A 305 12.22 -7.96 -3.01
N ASN A 306 12.12 -8.11 -1.69
CA ASN A 306 11.93 -9.39 -1.04
C ASN A 306 10.45 -9.65 -0.78
N HIS A 307 9.86 -10.51 -1.61
CA HIS A 307 8.44 -10.86 -1.51
C HIS A 307 8.18 -12.11 -0.65
N SER A 308 9.18 -12.60 0.08
CA SER A 308 9.03 -13.80 0.91
C SER A 308 7.95 -13.60 1.99
N PRO A 309 7.04 -14.59 2.18
CA PRO A 309 6.10 -14.56 3.29
C PRO A 309 6.79 -14.79 4.65
N LYS A 310 8.07 -15.18 4.65
CA LYS A 310 8.85 -15.57 5.85
C LYS A 310 9.71 -14.44 6.44
N LEU A 311 9.51 -13.20 6.00
CA LEU A 311 10.28 -12.07 6.52
C LEU A 311 9.83 -11.72 7.92
N GLU A 312 10.82 -11.61 8.80
CA GLU A 312 10.70 -11.24 10.22
C GLU A 312 11.90 -10.36 10.58
N THR A 313 11.75 -9.57 11.63
CA THR A 313 12.81 -8.71 12.18
C THR A 313 12.65 -8.59 13.68
N GLU A 314 13.71 -8.28 14.43
CA GLU A 314 13.62 -7.95 15.85
C GLU A 314 13.16 -6.49 16.08
N LEU A 315 13.18 -5.65 15.04
CA LEU A 315 12.80 -4.24 15.14
C LEU A 315 11.33 -4.09 15.56
N ASN A 316 11.11 -3.37 16.67
CA ASN A 316 9.79 -2.91 17.09
C ASN A 316 9.74 -1.39 17.17
N LEU A 317 9.18 -0.74 16.15
CA LEU A 317 8.98 0.71 16.11
C LEU A 317 8.03 1.21 17.22
N PHE A 318 7.10 0.36 17.65
CA PHE A 318 5.98 0.73 18.51
C PHE A 318 6.12 0.18 19.94
N GLU A 319 7.34 -0.20 20.33
CA GLU A 319 7.62 -0.80 21.65
C GLU A 319 7.24 0.10 22.83
N ASN A 320 7.40 1.42 22.65
CA ASN A 320 7.16 2.43 23.68
C ASN A 320 5.73 3.02 23.67
N ILE A 321 4.86 2.53 22.78
CA ILE A 321 3.49 3.04 22.58
C ILE A 321 2.52 2.17 23.36
#